data_AF-A0A9Y4TVC7-F1
#
_entry.id   AF-A0A9Y4TVC7-F1
#
_cell.length_a   1.000
_cell.length_b   1.000
_cell.length_c   1.000
_cell.angle_alpha   90.00
_cell.angle_beta   90.00
_cell.angle_gamma   90.00
#
_symmetry.space_group_name_H-M   'P 1'
#
loop_
_entity.id
_entity.type
_entity.pdbx_description
1 polymer ?
#
loop_
_entity_poly.entity_id
_entity_poly.type
_entity_poly.pdbx_seq_one_letter_code
_entity_poly.pdbx_strand_id
1 'polypeptide(L)'
;MSTDAEMAIYGKAAVFLRKPEKERIEAQNKPFDAKSACYVVDAKELYLKGTIIKKDGGNVTVKVLDTQEEKTVKEDDVTPMNPPKFDKIEDMAMMTHLNEASVLYNLKERYAAWMIY
;
A
#
# COMPACT_ATOMS: atom_id res chain seq x y z
N MET A 1 18.14 5.94 1.08
CA MET A 1 17.93 4.48 0.97
C MET A 1 19.17 3.89 0.32
N SER A 2 19.64 2.72 0.79
CA SER A 2 20.82 2.05 0.23
C SER A 2 20.63 1.67 -1.23
N THR A 3 21.74 1.77 -1.96
CA THR A 3 21.89 1.43 -3.37
C THR A 3 22.12 -0.08 -3.54
N ASP A 4 22.00 -0.57 -4.77
CA ASP A 4 22.33 -1.97 -5.09
C ASP A 4 23.79 -2.31 -4.74
N ALA A 5 24.71 -1.33 -4.83
CA ALA A 5 26.10 -1.49 -4.44
C ALA A 5 26.27 -1.74 -2.93
N GLU A 6 25.51 -1.03 -2.10
CA GLU A 6 25.50 -1.25 -0.64
C GLU A 6 24.88 -2.62 -0.28
N MET A 7 23.92 -3.10 -1.08
CA MET A 7 23.30 -4.42 -0.85
C MET A 7 24.18 -5.60 -1.28
N ALA A 8 25.23 -5.37 -2.08
CA ALA A 8 26.12 -6.43 -2.59
C ALA A 8 26.81 -7.24 -1.48
N ILE A 9 27.04 -6.62 -0.31
CA ILE A 9 27.66 -7.29 0.86
C ILE A 9 26.83 -8.47 1.38
N TYR A 10 25.51 -8.48 1.12
CA TYR A 10 24.60 -9.54 1.55
C TYR A 10 24.52 -10.69 0.54
N GLY A 11 25.21 -10.58 -0.61
CA GLY A 11 25.25 -11.62 -1.64
C GLY A 11 23.86 -12.09 -2.07
N LYS A 12 23.63 -13.41 -2.07
CA LYS A 12 22.34 -14.01 -2.46
C LYS A 12 21.18 -13.63 -1.54
N ALA A 13 21.45 -13.17 -0.31
CA ALA A 13 20.41 -12.79 0.65
C ALA A 13 19.80 -11.41 0.34
N ALA A 14 20.50 -10.55 -0.42
CA ALA A 14 20.11 -9.17 -0.67
C ALA A 14 18.65 -9.01 -1.11
N VAL A 15 18.18 -9.88 -2.03
CA VAL A 15 16.83 -9.84 -2.62
C VAL A 15 15.70 -10.12 -1.62
N PHE A 16 16.02 -10.78 -0.50
CA PHE A 16 15.10 -11.08 0.60
C PHE A 16 15.12 -10.00 1.69
N LEU A 17 16.11 -9.11 1.68
CA LEU A 17 16.24 -8.01 2.63
C LEU A 17 15.72 -6.71 2.03
N ARG A 18 15.99 -6.47 0.74
CA ARG A 18 15.55 -5.28 0.02
C ARG A 18 15.43 -5.57 -1.48
N LYS A 19 14.42 -4.96 -2.12
CA LYS A 19 14.26 -5.05 -3.57
C LYS A 19 15.34 -4.25 -4.32
N PRO A 20 15.75 -4.73 -5.51
CA PRO A 20 16.66 -3.99 -6.39
C PRO A 20 16.16 -2.57 -6.65
N GLU A 21 17.08 -1.64 -6.84
CA GLU A 21 16.77 -0.22 -7.07
C GLU A 21 15.84 -0.03 -8.27
N LYS A 22 16.07 -0.77 -9.34
CA LYS A 22 15.20 -0.76 -10.53
C LYS A 22 13.74 -1.07 -10.20
N GLU A 23 13.48 -2.15 -9.48
CA GLU A 23 12.11 -2.55 -9.09
C GLU A 23 11.48 -1.53 -8.14
N ARG A 24 12.28 -0.94 -7.24
CA ARG A 24 11.82 0.12 -6.36
C ARG A 24 11.40 1.35 -7.16
N ILE A 25 12.23 1.84 -8.08
CA ILE A 25 11.91 3.01 -8.92
C ILE A 25 10.66 2.75 -9.75
N GLU A 26 10.53 1.58 -10.35
CA GLU A 26 9.34 1.19 -11.11
C GLU A 26 8.07 1.19 -10.24
N ALA A 27 8.15 0.66 -9.01
CA ALA A 27 7.04 0.69 -8.06
C ALA A 27 6.65 2.12 -7.66
N GLN A 28 7.63 2.97 -7.37
CA GLN A 28 7.41 4.35 -6.94
C GLN A 28 6.78 5.24 -8.03
N ASN A 29 7.03 4.92 -9.29
CA ASN A 29 6.50 5.66 -10.44
C ASN A 29 5.09 5.23 -10.86
N LYS A 30 4.46 4.29 -10.15
CA LYS A 30 3.09 3.87 -10.46
C LYS A 30 2.12 5.06 -10.31
N PRO A 31 1.16 5.23 -11.25
CA PRO A 31 0.14 6.26 -11.14
C PRO A 31 -0.64 6.12 -9.83
N PHE A 32 -0.82 7.24 -9.12
CA PHE A 32 -1.53 7.28 -7.86
C PHE A 32 -2.25 8.62 -7.71
N ASP A 33 -3.54 8.56 -7.42
CA ASP A 33 -4.33 9.75 -7.08
C ASP A 33 -4.61 9.75 -5.57
N ALA A 34 -3.94 10.65 -4.85
CA ALA A 34 -4.04 10.77 -3.41
C ALA A 34 -5.44 11.16 -2.91
N LYS A 35 -6.29 11.74 -3.77
CA LYS A 35 -7.65 12.14 -3.36
C LYS A 35 -8.64 10.98 -3.43
N SER A 36 -8.43 10.02 -4.31
CA SER A 36 -9.36 8.93 -4.57
C SER A 36 -8.85 7.57 -4.06
N ALA A 37 -7.55 7.35 -3.95
CA ALA A 37 -7.00 6.09 -3.44
C ALA A 37 -7.26 5.92 -1.94
N CYS A 38 -7.92 4.83 -1.58
CA CYS A 38 -8.36 4.57 -0.21
C CYS A 38 -8.36 3.08 0.15
N TYR A 39 -8.38 2.80 1.45
CA TYR A 39 -8.76 1.51 2.00
C TYR A 39 -10.19 1.58 2.50
N VAL A 40 -10.96 0.51 2.28
CA VAL A 40 -12.32 0.35 2.78
C VAL A 40 -12.42 -0.90 3.66
N VAL A 41 -13.13 -0.81 4.79
CA VAL A 41 -13.35 -1.95 5.68
C VAL A 41 -14.13 -3.07 4.97
N ASP A 42 -13.73 -4.31 5.19
CA ASP A 42 -14.39 -5.50 4.66
C ASP A 42 -14.49 -6.60 5.71
N ALA A 43 -15.62 -7.31 5.73
CA ALA A 43 -15.87 -8.34 6.73
C ALA A 43 -15.01 -9.60 6.58
N LYS A 44 -14.49 -9.88 5.38
CA LYS A 44 -13.70 -11.10 5.08
C LYS A 44 -12.21 -10.82 5.05
N GLU A 45 -11.80 -9.75 4.37
CA GLU A 45 -10.39 -9.39 4.15
C GLU A 45 -9.88 -8.31 5.12
N LEU A 46 -10.72 -7.87 6.07
CA LEU A 46 -10.52 -6.73 6.99
C LEU A 46 -10.48 -5.38 6.27
N TYR A 47 -9.61 -5.22 5.28
CA TYR A 47 -9.51 -4.02 4.45
C TYR A 47 -9.29 -4.39 2.99
N LEU A 48 -9.89 -3.62 2.10
CA LEU A 48 -9.71 -3.72 0.65
C LEU A 48 -9.16 -2.40 0.12
N LYS A 49 -8.30 -2.47 -0.91
CA LYS A 49 -7.89 -1.29 -1.68
C LYS A 49 -9.00 -0.86 -2.62
N GLY A 50 -9.22 0.43 -2.76
CA GLY A 50 -10.22 0.97 -3.66
C GLY A 50 -9.98 2.40 -4.10
N THR A 51 -10.82 2.84 -5.04
CA THR A 51 -10.86 4.19 -5.57
C THR A 51 -12.21 4.82 -5.29
N ILE A 52 -12.23 5.97 -4.62
CA ILE A 52 -13.45 6.75 -4.37
C ILE A 52 -14.02 7.24 -5.71
N ILE A 53 -15.28 6.90 -5.98
CA ILE A 53 -16.03 7.36 -7.16
C ILE A 53 -16.86 8.60 -6.80
N LYS A 54 -17.58 8.54 -5.68
CA LYS A 54 -18.52 9.59 -5.25
C LYS A 54 -18.57 9.68 -3.73
N LYS A 55 -18.78 10.89 -3.22
CA LYS A 55 -19.17 11.16 -1.83
C LYS A 55 -20.55 11.81 -1.80
N ASP A 56 -21.45 11.31 -0.96
CA ASP A 56 -22.83 11.80 -0.87
C ASP A 56 -23.38 11.61 0.55
N GLY A 57 -23.76 12.71 1.22
CA GLY A 57 -24.50 12.68 2.48
C GLY A 57 -23.88 11.83 3.61
N GLY A 58 -22.55 11.77 3.72
CA GLY A 58 -21.84 10.97 4.73
C GLY A 58 -21.53 9.53 4.32
N ASN A 59 -21.92 9.14 3.11
CA ASN A 59 -21.54 7.88 2.48
C ASN A 59 -20.53 8.11 1.34
N VAL A 60 -19.70 7.10 1.10
CA VAL A 60 -18.69 7.08 0.05
C VAL A 60 -18.89 5.83 -0.80
N THR A 61 -19.00 6.00 -2.11
CA THR A 61 -18.98 4.89 -3.06
C THR A 61 -17.54 4.67 -3.52
N VAL A 62 -17.02 3.48 -3.25
CA VAL A 62 -15.66 3.05 -3.55
C VAL A 62 -15.70 1.91 -4.57
N LYS A 63 -14.89 2.00 -5.62
CA LYS A 63 -14.59 0.88 -6.52
C LYS A 63 -13.47 0.04 -5.92
N VAL A 64 -13.73 -1.22 -5.60
CA VAL A 64 -12.70 -2.14 -5.11
C VAL A 64 -11.74 -2.48 -6.26
N LEU A 65 -10.43 -2.40 -6.03
CA LEU A 65 -9.44 -2.61 -7.10
C LEU A 65 -9.42 -4.07 -7.59
N ASP A 66 -9.53 -5.02 -6.68
CA ASP A 66 -9.37 -6.45 -7.00
C ASP A 66 -10.59 -7.03 -7.72
N THR A 67 -11.81 -6.69 -7.27
CA THR A 67 -13.06 -7.22 -7.84
C THR A 67 -13.72 -6.29 -8.85
N GLN A 68 -13.29 -5.03 -8.92
CA GLN A 68 -13.92 -3.96 -9.71
C GLN A 68 -15.37 -3.63 -9.31
N GLU A 69 -15.87 -4.21 -8.21
CA GLU A 69 -17.21 -3.95 -7.68
C GLU A 69 -17.28 -2.60 -6.97
N GLU A 70 -18.46 -1.97 -7.03
CA GLU A 70 -18.74 -0.75 -6.29
C GLU A 70 -19.40 -1.08 -4.95
N LYS A 71 -18.86 -0.51 -3.87
CA LYS A 71 -19.43 -0.59 -2.53
C LYS A 71 -19.72 0.81 -2.01
N THR A 72 -20.90 1.00 -1.44
CA THR A 72 -21.24 2.21 -0.70
C THR A 72 -21.10 1.93 0.78
N VAL A 73 -20.22 2.68 1.44
CA VAL A 73 -19.90 2.56 2.87
C VAL A 73 -20.00 3.94 3.53
N LYS A 74 -19.95 3.97 4.86
CA LYS A 74 -19.85 5.23 5.58
C LYS A 74 -18.47 5.85 5.38
N GLU A 75 -18.38 7.18 5.44
CA GLU A 75 -17.09 7.86 5.31
C GLU A 75 -16.08 7.44 6.38
N ASP A 76 -16.53 7.11 7.59
CA ASP A 76 -15.68 6.64 8.70
C ASP A 76 -15.01 5.28 8.42
N ASP A 77 -15.57 4.47 7.51
CA ASP A 77 -15.03 3.16 7.11
C ASP A 77 -14.02 3.27 5.96
N VAL A 78 -13.70 4.50 5.53
CA VAL A 78 -12.77 4.78 4.44
C VAL A 78 -11.55 5.51 4.98
N THR A 79 -10.37 4.92 4.78
CA THR A 79 -9.10 5.53 5.21
C THR A 79 -8.19 5.83 4.01
N PRO A 80 -7.36 6.89 4.06
CA PRO A 80 -6.49 7.24 2.95
C PRO A 80 -5.36 6.22 2.76
N MET A 81 -4.94 6.04 1.50
CA MET A 81 -3.77 5.24 1.14
C MET A 81 -2.49 6.09 1.10
N ASN A 82 -1.36 5.48 1.46
CA ASN A 82 -0.06 6.08 1.21
C ASN A 82 0.29 6.02 -0.29
N PRO A 83 0.98 7.04 -0.84
CA PRO A 83 1.51 6.98 -2.21
C PRO A 83 2.54 5.85 -2.41
N PRO A 84 2.77 5.38 -3.66
CA PRO A 84 3.66 4.25 -3.97
C PRO A 84 5.11 4.41 -3.51
N LYS A 85 5.55 5.65 -3.22
CA LYS A 85 6.86 5.90 -2.59
C LYS A 85 7.04 5.23 -1.22
N PHE A 86 5.93 4.88 -0.55
CA PHE A 86 5.91 4.19 0.74
C PHE A 86 5.69 2.68 0.61
N ASP A 87 5.54 2.15 -0.61
CA ASP A 87 5.36 0.71 -0.81
C ASP A 87 6.57 -0.07 -0.26
N LYS A 88 6.30 -1.05 0.61
CA LYS A 88 7.31 -1.89 1.24
C LYS A 88 8.38 -1.06 1.96
N ILE A 89 8.00 0.05 2.58
CA ILE A 89 8.92 0.82 3.42
C ILE A 89 9.41 -0.05 4.57
N GLU A 90 10.67 0.13 4.95
CA GLU A 90 11.31 -0.66 6.03
C GLU A 90 10.91 -0.15 7.40
N ASP A 91 10.82 1.16 7.55
CA ASP A 91 10.31 1.78 8.76
C ASP A 91 8.91 2.34 8.50
N MET A 92 7.90 1.65 9.05
CA MET A 92 6.50 2.06 8.88
C MET A 92 6.17 3.36 9.60
N ALA A 93 6.96 3.79 10.59
CA ALA A 93 6.77 5.09 11.25
C ALA A 93 6.98 6.27 10.28
N MET A 94 7.63 6.04 9.15
CA MET A 94 7.85 7.03 8.10
C MET A 94 6.65 7.23 7.16
N MET A 95 5.58 6.44 7.28
CA MET A 95 4.37 6.61 6.45
C MET A 95 3.65 7.93 6.74
N THR A 96 3.04 8.54 5.73
CA THR A 96 2.20 9.74 5.91
C THR A 96 0.87 9.40 6.58
N HIS A 97 0.24 8.31 6.15
CA HIS A 97 -0.98 7.80 6.74
C HIS A 97 -0.65 6.54 7.55
N LEU A 98 -0.55 6.69 8.87
CA LEU A 98 -0.27 5.58 9.78
C LEU A 98 -1.57 5.03 10.37
N ASN A 99 -2.37 4.38 9.52
CA ASN A 99 -3.61 3.69 9.87
C ASN A 99 -3.42 2.16 9.84
N GLU A 100 -4.34 1.41 10.45
CA GLU A 100 -4.28 -0.06 10.56
C GLU A 100 -4.16 -0.72 9.19
N ALA A 101 -4.92 -0.24 8.20
CA ALA A 101 -4.87 -0.75 6.83
C ALA A 101 -3.50 -0.55 6.18
N SER A 102 -2.87 0.62 6.34
CA SER A 102 -1.55 0.93 5.79
C SER A 102 -0.47 0.03 6.38
N VAL A 103 -0.50 -0.19 7.69
CA VAL A 103 0.43 -1.11 8.38
C VAL A 103 0.24 -2.53 7.87
N LEU A 104 -1.01 -3.02 7.83
CA LEU A 104 -1.33 -4.37 7.35
C LEU A 104 -0.87 -4.59 5.90
N TYR A 105 -1.17 -3.66 4.99
CA TYR A 105 -0.81 -3.80 3.58
C TYR A 105 0.70 -3.73 3.35
N ASN A 106 1.41 -2.88 4.08
CA ASN A 106 2.87 -2.85 3.98
C ASN A 106 3.48 -4.19 4.41
N LEU A 107 3.04 -4.74 5.55
CA LEU A 107 3.48 -6.06 6.02
C LEU A 107 3.11 -7.17 5.02
N LYS A 108 1.86 -7.20 4.53
CA LYS A 108 1.38 -8.18 3.54
C LYS A 108 2.21 -8.14 2.26
N GLU A 109 2.54 -6.96 1.77
CA GLU A 109 3.34 -6.79 0.55
C GLU A 109 4.82 -7.09 0.74
N ARG A 110 5.42 -6.76 1.90
CA ARG A 110 6.78 -7.16 2.24
C ARG A 110 6.87 -8.68 2.33
N TYR A 111 5.90 -9.31 3.00
CA TYR A 111 5.83 -10.76 3.14
C TYR A 111 5.66 -11.48 1.79
N ALA A 112 4.76 -11.01 0.92
CA ALA A 112 4.59 -11.55 -0.43
C ALA A 112 5.88 -11.43 -1.29
N ALA A 113 6.74 -10.47 -0.94
CA ALA A 113 8.02 -10.23 -1.55
C ALA A 113 9.21 -10.96 -0.86
N TRP A 114 8.92 -11.85 0.10
CA TRP A 114 9.89 -12.58 0.93
C TRP A 114 10.77 -11.71 1.83
N MET A 115 10.31 -10.51 2.17
CA MET A 115 10.92 -9.61 3.14
C MET A 115 10.14 -9.71 4.44
N ILE A 116 10.68 -10.43 5.43
CA ILE A 116 9.96 -10.80 6.66
C ILE A 116 10.21 -9.86 7.84
N TYR A 117 11.09 -8.87 7.66
CA TYR A 117 11.41 -7.81 8.62
C TYR A 117 11.14 -6.46 7.98
#